data_AF-A0A7X7Q9R8-F1
#
_entry.id   AF-A0A7X7Q9R8-F1
#
_cell.length_a   1.000
_cell.length_b   1.000
_cell.length_c   1.000
_cell.angle_alpha   90.00
_cell.angle_beta   90.00
_cell.angle_gamma   90.00
#
_symmetry.space_group_name_H-M   'P 1'
#
loop_
_entity.id
_entity.type
_entity.pdbx_description
1 polymer ?
#
loop_
_entity_poly.entity_id
_entity_poly.type
_entity_poly.pdbx_seq_one_letter_code
_entity_poly.pdbx_strand_id
1 'polypeptide(L)'
;MCRYPTKRSMLHLVYVLLLWALLAMACNLPRPSAPATTLPHTPEAESTLSAEPATQPPPTATLTPTGAPTQAPTSTATPTATPDTPPATQPPIPAEYVVEDERTIAGYLVQVWRSTADESMFYDRIATISADEQLLVRIEFGTLGQLTETDITGEGNPDVIIESYSGGAHCCFTTTVYDLGTQLTKVLDTPPSNCGGRFEDVDADGVYEFLSCDDLFAYLYCPYAGSPAVSVVMQYQPGQGYLPASPRFAALYEDAISAHTTMAQQAVSGEMGEWDGTTKCAVLPLVLDYLYTGRPAQAWQAMEDYYTHDDRELFWAEIVRSVGVRPFYTAVAPLPEVALPDYYMLQLLTPCGLGEQWVGFLAEGQEPCSPWVPRRDIYWLQAEVYTLGLLSDDEVLAIKPDGCTTDCRIDVVRSSDSARVASIRLDTTVGFPGAIYRTNGAESSHWRLRGDLTWEQISP
;
A
#
# COMPACT_ATOMS: atom_id res chain seq x y z
N MET A 1 11.74 35.10 -0.24
CA MET A 1 10.72 35.98 -0.86
C MET A 1 10.64 35.64 -2.35
N CYS A 2 9.70 34.77 -2.72
CA CYS A 2 9.38 34.47 -4.13
C CYS A 2 7.93 34.93 -4.36
N ARG A 3 7.73 35.85 -5.32
CA ARG A 3 6.41 36.40 -5.67
C ARG A 3 5.66 35.42 -6.57
N TYR A 4 4.41 35.12 -6.22
CA TYR A 4 3.46 34.40 -7.08
C TYR A 4 3.05 35.25 -8.30
N PRO A 5 2.84 34.63 -9.49
CA PRO A 5 2.35 35.35 -10.66
C PRO A 5 0.85 35.65 -10.55
N THR A 6 0.41 36.77 -11.12
CA THR A 6 -0.96 37.27 -11.02
C THR A 6 -1.92 36.59 -12.00
N LYS A 7 -3.22 36.59 -11.66
CA LYS A 7 -4.38 35.93 -12.31
C LYS A 7 -4.49 36.07 -13.85
N ARG A 8 -3.76 36.98 -14.51
CA ARG A 8 -3.77 37.13 -15.98
C ARG A 8 -2.91 36.09 -16.73
N SER A 9 -1.87 35.54 -16.11
CA SER A 9 -1.02 34.50 -16.76
C SER A 9 -1.66 33.10 -16.76
N MET A 10 -2.51 32.79 -15.78
CA MET A 10 -3.20 31.49 -15.74
C MET A 10 -4.25 31.34 -16.86
N LEU A 11 -4.90 32.43 -17.26
CA LEU A 11 -5.91 32.39 -18.33
C LEU A 11 -5.31 32.10 -19.72
N HIS A 12 -4.07 32.50 -19.99
CA HIS A 12 -3.37 32.18 -21.24
C HIS A 12 -2.89 30.72 -21.27
N LEU A 13 -2.47 30.15 -20.14
CA LEU A 13 -2.01 28.76 -20.07
C LEU A 13 -3.16 27.77 -20.27
N VAL A 14 -4.33 28.06 -19.69
CA VAL A 14 -5.56 27.26 -19.88
C VAL A 14 -6.06 27.32 -21.34
N TYR A 15 -5.94 28.48 -22.00
CA TYR A 15 -6.34 28.62 -23.41
C TYR A 15 -5.42 27.86 -24.37
N VAL A 16 -4.11 27.80 -24.09
CA VAL A 16 -3.14 27.04 -24.89
C VAL A 16 -3.32 25.53 -24.73
N LEU A 17 -3.65 25.06 -23.52
CA LEU A 17 -3.93 23.63 -23.26
C LEU A 17 -5.24 23.16 -23.92
N LEU A 18 -6.28 23.99 -23.93
CA LEU A 18 -7.54 23.70 -24.64
C LEU A 18 -7.36 23.68 -26.17
N LEU A 19 -6.50 24.55 -26.72
CA LEU A 19 -6.18 24.57 -28.15
C LEU A 19 -5.38 23.33 -28.60
N TRP A 20 -4.54 22.75 -27.73
CA TRP A 20 -3.84 21.50 -28.02
C TRP A 20 -4.76 20.27 -27.99
N ALA A 21 -5.69 20.21 -27.04
CA ALA A 21 -6.69 19.13 -26.98
C ALA A 21 -7.64 19.15 -28.19
N LEU A 22 -7.98 20.34 -28.72
CA LEU A 22 -8.80 20.50 -29.92
C LEU A 22 -8.04 20.24 -31.24
N LEU A 23 -6.71 20.40 -31.26
CA LEU A 23 -5.88 20.05 -32.44
C LEU A 23 -5.62 18.54 -32.54
N ALA A 24 -5.57 17.83 -31.41
CA ALA A 24 -5.42 16.37 -31.36
C ALA A 24 -6.65 15.60 -31.85
N MET A 25 -7.85 16.23 -31.84
CA MET A 25 -9.09 15.64 -32.35
C MET A 25 -9.34 15.87 -33.86
N ALA A 26 -8.44 16.58 -34.57
CA ALA A 26 -8.67 17.02 -35.95
C ALA A 26 -7.68 16.46 -37.00
N CYS A 27 -6.97 15.36 -36.72
CA CYS A 27 -6.12 14.68 -37.70
C CYS A 27 -6.62 13.24 -37.97
N ASN A 28 -7.50 13.14 -38.96
CA ASN A 28 -8.02 11.90 -39.53
C ASN A 28 -7.07 11.44 -40.65
N LEU A 29 -6.21 10.45 -40.41
CA LEU A 29 -5.36 9.80 -41.43
C LEU A 29 -5.25 8.27 -41.17
N PRO A 30 -5.02 7.45 -42.23
CA PRO A 30 -5.79 6.24 -42.47
C PRO A 30 -5.14 4.94 -41.97
N ARG A 31 -5.99 3.93 -41.72
CA ARG A 31 -5.61 2.55 -41.37
C ARG A 31 -4.80 1.88 -42.50
N PRO A 32 -3.66 1.23 -42.20
CA PRO A 32 -3.02 0.33 -43.15
C PRO A 32 -3.76 -1.01 -43.21
N SER A 33 -4.04 -1.43 -44.45
CA SER A 33 -4.65 -2.69 -44.85
C SER A 33 -3.76 -3.91 -44.57
N ALA A 34 -4.38 -5.00 -44.12
CA ALA A 34 -3.77 -6.32 -43.95
C ALA A 34 -3.20 -6.88 -45.27
N PRO A 35 -2.05 -7.58 -45.25
CA PRO A 35 -1.64 -8.41 -46.37
C PRO A 35 -2.21 -9.82 -46.26
N ALA A 36 -2.44 -10.39 -47.44
CA ALA A 36 -3.15 -11.61 -47.72
C ALA A 36 -2.40 -12.89 -47.34
N THR A 37 -3.21 -13.93 -47.10
CA THR A 37 -2.93 -15.35 -47.02
C THR A 37 -1.94 -15.87 -48.07
N THR A 38 -0.92 -16.58 -47.61
CA THR A 38 -0.20 -17.61 -48.40
C THR A 38 0.20 -18.76 -47.48
N LEU A 39 -0.43 -19.92 -47.66
CA LEU A 39 0.04 -21.23 -47.18
C LEU A 39 1.31 -21.64 -47.93
N PRO A 40 2.21 -22.41 -47.30
CA PRO A 40 2.52 -23.71 -47.89
C PRO A 40 2.74 -24.86 -46.88
N HIS A 41 2.17 -26.01 -47.26
CA HIS A 41 2.73 -27.37 -47.24
C HIS A 41 3.31 -27.96 -45.93
N THR A 42 2.51 -28.88 -45.38
CA THR A 42 2.89 -30.07 -44.62
C THR A 42 3.89 -30.96 -45.37
N PRO A 43 4.73 -31.69 -44.61
CA PRO A 43 4.84 -33.12 -44.87
C PRO A 43 4.60 -33.95 -43.61
N GLU A 44 3.92 -35.08 -43.84
CA GLU A 44 3.77 -36.23 -42.95
C GLU A 44 5.13 -36.75 -42.48
N ALA A 45 5.22 -37.16 -41.23
CA ALA A 45 6.20 -38.15 -40.79
C ALA A 45 5.57 -39.05 -39.73
N GLU A 46 5.75 -40.34 -39.98
CA GLU A 46 5.05 -41.48 -39.42
C GLU A 46 5.32 -41.72 -37.93
N SER A 47 4.28 -42.24 -37.28
CA SER A 47 4.33 -42.87 -35.97
C SER A 47 5.07 -44.20 -36.05
N THR A 48 6.13 -44.36 -35.26
CA THR A 48 6.60 -45.68 -34.83
C THR A 48 6.63 -45.74 -33.31
N LEU A 49 5.65 -46.48 -32.79
CA LEU A 49 5.51 -46.95 -31.42
C LEU A 49 6.67 -47.91 -31.08
N SER A 50 7.40 -47.64 -30.00
CA SER A 50 8.20 -48.64 -29.28
C SER A 50 8.04 -48.41 -27.79
N ALA A 51 7.49 -49.42 -27.12
CA ALA A 51 7.21 -49.47 -25.69
C ALA A 51 8.29 -50.31 -24.98
N GLU A 52 8.78 -49.84 -23.82
CA GLU A 52 9.20 -50.63 -22.64
C GLU A 52 9.79 -49.71 -21.55
N PRO A 53 9.93 -50.14 -20.28
CA PRO A 53 8.84 -50.42 -19.33
C PRO A 53 8.91 -49.52 -18.07
N ALA A 54 7.82 -49.50 -17.32
CA ALA A 54 7.68 -48.76 -16.06
C ALA A 54 8.69 -49.22 -14.99
N THR A 55 9.47 -48.27 -14.48
CA THR A 55 10.29 -48.42 -13.26
C THR A 55 9.47 -48.05 -12.02
N GLN A 56 9.50 -48.94 -11.03
CA GLN A 56 8.78 -48.84 -9.76
C GLN A 56 9.22 -47.62 -8.92
N PRO A 57 8.31 -47.01 -8.14
CA PRO A 57 8.69 -46.04 -7.12
C PRO A 57 9.34 -46.73 -5.90
N PRO A 58 10.31 -46.07 -5.23
CA PRO A 58 11.00 -46.63 -4.07
C PRO A 58 10.10 -46.70 -2.81
N PRO A 59 10.41 -47.59 -1.85
CA PRO A 59 9.53 -47.88 -0.73
C PRO A 59 9.46 -46.76 0.31
N THR A 60 8.25 -46.56 0.81
CA THR A 60 7.86 -45.68 1.92
C THR A 60 8.67 -45.99 3.19
N ALA A 61 9.44 -45.02 3.67
CA ALA A 61 10.08 -45.08 4.98
C ALA A 61 9.02 -44.81 6.08
N THR A 62 8.82 -45.79 6.93
CA THR A 62 7.98 -45.70 8.13
C THR A 62 8.76 -44.99 9.23
N LEU A 63 8.38 -43.76 9.58
CA LEU A 63 8.87 -43.06 10.77
C LEU A 63 7.94 -43.36 11.95
N THR A 64 8.47 -44.09 12.93
CA THR A 64 7.92 -44.27 14.28
C THR A 64 7.86 -42.93 15.03
N PRO A 65 6.74 -42.57 15.69
CA PRO A 65 6.68 -41.40 16.55
C PRO A 65 7.27 -41.74 17.93
N THR A 66 8.47 -41.21 18.21
CA THR A 66 9.04 -41.18 19.56
C THR A 66 9.10 -39.73 20.01
N GLY A 67 8.21 -39.35 20.94
CA GLY A 67 8.24 -38.02 21.56
C GLY A 67 6.87 -37.65 22.14
N ALA A 68 6.74 -37.79 23.46
CA ALA A 68 5.59 -37.29 24.20
C ALA A 68 5.50 -35.75 24.08
N PRO A 69 4.30 -35.16 23.96
CA PRO A 69 4.14 -33.71 23.91
C PRO A 69 4.45 -33.13 25.30
N THR A 70 5.50 -32.32 25.37
CA THR A 70 5.73 -31.39 26.49
C THR A 70 4.60 -30.37 26.49
N GLN A 71 3.76 -30.41 27.53
CA GLN A 71 2.69 -29.44 27.75
C GLN A 71 3.30 -28.04 27.90
N ALA A 72 2.95 -27.13 26.98
CA ALA A 72 3.13 -25.70 27.19
C ALA A 72 2.20 -25.26 28.33
N PRO A 73 2.65 -24.39 29.26
CA PRO A 73 1.84 -23.97 30.39
C PRO A 73 0.61 -23.17 29.90
N THR A 74 -0.57 -23.65 30.30
CA THR A 74 -1.87 -22.99 30.08
C THR A 74 -1.88 -21.64 30.81
N SER A 75 -1.66 -20.54 30.08
CA SER A 75 -1.90 -19.19 30.59
C SER A 75 -3.40 -18.98 30.74
N THR A 76 -3.92 -19.19 31.94
CA THR A 76 -5.28 -18.78 32.33
C THR A 76 -5.21 -17.35 32.82
N ALA A 77 -5.07 -16.39 31.90
CA ALA A 77 -5.25 -14.98 32.20
C ALA A 77 -6.71 -14.63 31.91
N THR A 78 -7.53 -14.59 32.96
CA THR A 78 -8.83 -13.89 32.93
C THR A 78 -8.57 -12.44 32.51
N PRO A 79 -9.26 -11.88 31.51
CA PRO A 79 -9.12 -10.47 31.19
C PRO A 79 -9.65 -9.65 32.38
N THR A 80 -8.73 -9.05 33.13
CA THR A 80 -9.06 -8.00 34.09
C THR A 80 -9.55 -6.82 33.28
N ALA A 81 -10.85 -6.49 33.41
CA ALA A 81 -11.41 -5.28 32.83
C ALA A 81 -10.57 -4.07 33.27
N THR A 82 -9.99 -3.37 32.29
CA THR A 82 -9.38 -2.06 32.51
C THR A 82 -10.46 -1.13 33.06
N PRO A 83 -10.21 -0.34 34.12
CA PRO A 83 -11.17 0.64 34.60
C PRO A 83 -11.51 1.61 33.47
N ASP A 84 -12.81 1.78 33.20
CA ASP A 84 -13.34 2.73 32.23
C ASP A 84 -12.72 4.11 32.47
N THR A 85 -11.81 4.50 31.58
CA THR A 85 -11.36 5.89 31.51
C THR A 85 -12.56 6.70 31.01
N PRO A 86 -12.98 7.76 31.72
CA PRO A 86 -14.06 8.62 31.24
C PRO A 86 -13.72 9.09 29.80
N PRO A 87 -14.68 9.07 28.86
CA PRO A 87 -14.42 9.54 27.51
C PRO A 87 -13.83 10.95 27.57
N ALA A 88 -12.70 11.15 26.90
CA ALA A 88 -12.09 12.47 26.81
C ALA A 88 -13.14 13.46 26.30
N THR A 89 -13.38 14.54 27.04
CA THR A 89 -14.36 15.55 26.66
C THR A 89 -13.90 16.20 25.35
N GLN A 90 -14.66 15.99 24.28
CA GLN A 90 -14.36 16.59 22.99
C GLN A 90 -14.42 18.12 23.09
N PRO A 91 -13.52 18.85 22.41
CA PRO A 91 -13.53 20.31 22.44
C PRO A 91 -14.85 20.84 21.84
N PRO A 92 -15.34 22.01 22.32
CA PRO A 92 -16.52 22.63 21.73
C PRO A 92 -16.29 22.97 20.26
N ILE A 93 -17.37 23.03 19.49
CA ILE A 93 -17.32 23.51 18.10
C ILE A 93 -16.90 24.99 18.12
N PRO A 94 -15.90 25.41 17.31
CA PRO A 94 -15.45 26.80 17.31
C PRO A 94 -16.58 27.76 16.87
N ALA A 95 -16.54 29.00 17.38
CA ALA A 95 -17.62 29.97 17.18
C ALA A 95 -17.79 30.41 15.72
N GLU A 96 -16.74 30.26 14.91
CA GLU A 96 -16.72 30.53 13.48
C GLU A 96 -17.39 29.44 12.62
N TYR A 97 -17.85 28.34 13.23
CA TYR A 97 -18.62 27.31 12.54
C TYR A 97 -20.13 27.52 12.73
N VAL A 98 -20.89 27.30 11.66
CA VAL A 98 -22.35 27.36 11.68
C VAL A 98 -22.92 26.04 11.19
N VAL A 99 -24.08 25.63 11.75
CA VAL A 99 -24.79 24.43 11.30
C VAL A 99 -25.22 24.63 9.83
N GLU A 100 -24.80 23.70 8.98
CA GLU A 100 -25.15 23.61 7.56
C GLU A 100 -26.24 22.56 7.32
N ASP A 101 -26.17 21.42 8.04
CA ASP A 101 -27.16 20.35 8.03
C ASP A 101 -27.41 19.87 9.47
N GLU A 102 -28.65 19.54 9.80
CA GLU A 102 -29.07 19.05 11.11
C GLU A 102 -30.21 18.05 10.95
N ARG A 103 -30.03 16.87 11.54
CA ARG A 103 -30.98 15.77 11.46
C ARG A 103 -31.12 15.07 12.80
N THR A 104 -32.34 14.68 13.15
CA THR A 104 -32.59 13.78 14.28
C THR A 104 -32.91 12.40 13.73
N ILE A 105 -32.01 11.45 13.96
CA ILE A 105 -32.07 10.09 13.40
C ILE A 105 -32.01 9.09 14.55
N ALA A 106 -33.05 8.27 14.71
CA ALA A 106 -33.14 7.25 15.76
C ALA A 106 -32.80 7.73 17.20
N GLY A 107 -33.09 9.00 17.53
CA GLY A 107 -32.80 9.60 18.83
C GLY A 107 -31.43 10.28 18.95
N TYR A 108 -30.60 10.21 17.90
CA TYR A 108 -29.34 10.94 17.78
C TYR A 108 -29.51 12.25 17.03
N LEU A 109 -28.84 13.31 17.48
CA LEU A 109 -28.68 14.56 16.75
C LEU A 109 -27.40 14.50 15.91
N VAL A 110 -27.56 14.49 14.60
CA VAL A 110 -26.48 14.50 13.61
C VAL A 110 -26.41 15.89 12.98
N GLN A 111 -25.24 16.53 13.03
CA GLN A 111 -25.05 17.87 12.47
C GLN A 111 -23.79 17.92 11.61
N VAL A 112 -23.86 18.68 10.52
CA VAL A 112 -22.69 19.12 9.75
C VAL A 112 -22.54 20.62 9.96
N TRP A 113 -21.37 21.03 10.40
CA TRP A 113 -20.99 22.41 10.63
C TRP A 113 -20.06 22.85 9.52
N ARG A 114 -20.22 24.07 9.01
CA ARG A 114 -19.33 24.68 8.01
C ARG A 114 -18.62 25.89 8.60
N SER A 115 -17.32 26.01 8.33
CA SER A 115 -16.54 27.19 8.70
C SER A 115 -17.03 28.43 7.94
N THR A 116 -17.08 29.57 8.63
CA THR A 116 -17.41 30.89 8.07
C THR A 116 -16.21 31.83 8.00
N ALA A 117 -15.01 31.34 8.34
CA ALA A 117 -13.79 32.13 8.25
C ALA A 117 -13.48 32.55 6.80
N ASP A 118 -12.87 33.72 6.61
CA ASP A 118 -12.58 34.29 5.28
C ASP A 118 -11.64 33.39 4.44
N GLU A 119 -10.74 32.66 5.10
CA GLU A 119 -9.79 31.74 4.46
C GLU A 119 -10.30 30.29 4.39
N SER A 120 -11.57 30.05 4.77
CA SER A 120 -12.14 28.70 4.77
C SER A 120 -12.28 28.14 3.36
N MET A 121 -11.99 26.85 3.26
CA MET A 121 -12.15 26.03 2.09
C MET A 121 -13.46 25.23 2.18
N PHE A 122 -13.93 24.74 1.04
CA PHE A 122 -15.23 24.04 0.98
C PHE A 122 -15.30 22.77 1.85
N TYR A 123 -14.15 22.19 2.19
CA TYR A 123 -14.01 21.00 3.03
C TYR A 123 -13.81 21.31 4.51
N ASP A 124 -13.71 22.58 4.92
CA ASP A 124 -13.62 22.98 6.32
C ASP A 124 -14.98 22.81 7.01
N ARG A 125 -15.29 21.54 7.32
CA ARG A 125 -16.53 21.08 7.90
C ARG A 125 -16.27 20.22 9.13
N ILE A 126 -17.25 20.11 10.01
CA ILE A 126 -17.22 19.18 11.15
C ILE A 126 -18.53 18.40 11.13
N ALA A 127 -18.46 17.08 11.17
CA ALA A 127 -19.62 16.23 11.40
C ALA A 127 -19.68 15.82 12.87
N THR A 128 -20.86 15.92 13.50
CA THR A 128 -21.07 15.55 14.90
C THR A 128 -22.27 14.63 15.07
N ILE A 129 -22.18 13.68 16.01
CA ILE A 129 -23.30 12.85 16.48
C ILE A 129 -23.41 13.05 18.00
N SER A 130 -24.61 13.40 18.47
CA SER A 130 -24.89 13.63 19.90
C SER A 130 -26.14 12.86 20.35
N ALA A 131 -26.21 12.50 21.63
CA ALA A 131 -27.40 11.96 22.27
C ALA A 131 -27.53 12.56 23.67
N ASP A 132 -28.76 12.86 24.12
CA ASP A 132 -29.02 13.46 25.44
C ASP A 132 -28.14 14.68 25.75
N GLU A 133 -27.97 15.57 24.76
CA GLU A 133 -27.11 16.77 24.79
C GLU A 133 -25.61 16.50 24.99
N GLN A 134 -25.18 15.23 24.95
CA GLN A 134 -23.78 14.84 24.99
C GLN A 134 -23.24 14.61 23.59
N LEU A 135 -22.13 15.27 23.26
CA LEU A 135 -21.39 15.05 22.04
C LEU A 135 -20.65 13.71 22.12
N LEU A 136 -21.02 12.77 21.24
CA LEU A 136 -20.45 11.41 21.20
C LEU A 136 -19.35 11.29 20.14
N VAL A 137 -19.59 11.86 18.96
CA VAL A 137 -18.69 11.79 17.80
C VAL A 137 -18.45 13.19 17.26
N ARG A 138 -17.20 13.47 16.92
CA ARG A 138 -16.76 14.65 16.17
C ARG A 138 -15.73 14.22 15.15
N ILE A 139 -16.01 14.48 13.88
CA ILE A 139 -15.13 14.17 12.76
C ILE A 139 -14.84 15.47 12.01
N GLU A 140 -13.57 15.86 11.99
CA GLU A 140 -13.09 16.99 11.21
C GLU A 140 -13.14 16.67 9.71
N PHE A 141 -13.31 17.72 8.91
CA PHE A 141 -13.45 17.67 7.45
C PHE A 141 -14.58 16.75 6.95
N GLY A 142 -15.55 16.46 7.83
CA GLY A 142 -16.59 15.46 7.59
C GLY A 142 -17.88 16.03 6.99
N THR A 143 -18.49 15.27 6.10
CA THR A 143 -19.84 15.52 5.55
C THR A 143 -20.65 14.22 5.53
N LEU A 144 -21.98 14.31 5.36
CA LEU A 144 -22.84 13.13 5.33
C LEU A 144 -22.81 12.46 3.96
N GLY A 145 -22.56 11.16 3.95
CA GLY A 145 -22.64 10.31 2.76
C GLY A 145 -24.09 10.09 2.31
N GLN A 146 -24.26 9.75 1.03
CA GLN A 146 -25.55 9.72 0.35
C GLN A 146 -26.59 8.78 1.00
N LEU A 147 -26.17 7.65 1.56
CA LEU A 147 -27.06 6.65 2.18
C LEU A 147 -27.26 6.84 3.69
N THR A 148 -26.85 7.97 4.26
CA THR A 148 -27.20 8.31 5.65
C THR A 148 -28.71 8.22 5.85
N GLU A 149 -29.15 7.65 6.98
CA GLU A 149 -30.54 7.25 7.33
C GLU A 149 -31.04 5.94 6.71
N THR A 150 -30.25 5.29 5.86
CA THR A 150 -30.55 3.95 5.34
C THR A 150 -29.94 2.90 6.25
N ASP A 151 -30.65 1.80 6.48
CA ASP A 151 -30.09 0.59 7.09
C ASP A 151 -29.25 -0.13 6.02
N ILE A 152 -27.94 0.15 6.01
CA ILE A 152 -27.00 -0.46 5.07
C ILE A 152 -26.35 -1.72 5.63
N THR A 153 -26.52 -1.96 6.94
CA THR A 153 -25.97 -3.13 7.65
C THR A 153 -26.96 -4.29 7.75
N GLY A 154 -28.25 -4.04 7.52
CA GLY A 154 -29.33 -5.01 7.65
C GLY A 154 -29.71 -5.34 9.10
N GLU A 155 -29.26 -4.54 10.06
CA GLU A 155 -29.49 -4.77 11.50
C GLU A 155 -30.80 -4.17 12.01
N GLY A 156 -31.54 -3.46 11.15
CA GLY A 156 -32.85 -2.87 11.45
C GLY A 156 -32.78 -1.45 12.00
N ASN A 157 -31.60 -0.83 12.05
CA ASN A 157 -31.41 0.56 12.45
C ASN A 157 -30.86 1.39 11.28
N PRO A 158 -31.14 2.70 11.22
CA PRO A 158 -30.52 3.57 10.23
C PRO A 158 -29.03 3.77 10.53
N ASP A 159 -28.22 3.89 9.49
CA ASP A 159 -26.79 4.19 9.59
C ASP A 159 -26.48 5.67 9.29
N VAL A 160 -25.37 6.17 9.84
CA VAL A 160 -24.78 7.47 9.50
C VAL A 160 -23.44 7.23 8.83
N ILE A 161 -23.30 7.72 7.60
CA ILE A 161 -22.07 7.67 6.83
C ILE A 161 -21.43 9.05 6.89
N ILE A 162 -20.18 9.13 7.34
CA ILE A 162 -19.39 10.35 7.35
C ILE A 162 -18.21 10.16 6.40
N GLU A 163 -18.19 10.98 5.35
CA GLU A 163 -17.09 11.06 4.38
C GLU A 163 -16.25 12.27 4.73
N SER A 164 -14.94 12.09 4.92
CA SER A 164 -14.02 13.20 5.16
C SER A 164 -13.01 13.36 4.06
N TYR A 165 -12.64 14.62 3.80
CA TYR A 165 -11.59 14.99 2.86
C TYR A 165 -10.83 16.20 3.41
N SER A 166 -9.58 15.99 3.83
CA SER A 166 -8.78 17.06 4.45
C SER A 166 -8.15 18.07 3.49
N GLY A 167 -8.43 18.00 2.18
CA GLY A 167 -7.97 19.00 1.21
C GLY A 167 -6.65 18.70 0.48
N GLY A 168 -6.06 17.51 0.66
CA GLY A 168 -4.81 17.11 0.00
C GLY A 168 -4.96 16.84 -1.50
N ALA A 169 -3.92 17.12 -2.30
CA ALA A 169 -3.96 16.85 -3.75
C ALA A 169 -3.92 15.35 -4.11
N HIS A 170 -3.34 14.52 -3.24
CA HIS A 170 -3.13 13.07 -3.40
C HIS A 170 -3.22 12.36 -2.04
N CYS A 171 -4.31 12.64 -1.31
CA CYS A 171 -4.88 11.99 -0.12
C CYS A 171 -6.10 12.86 0.27
N CYS A 172 -6.92 12.64 1.28
CA CYS A 172 -6.92 11.76 2.43
C CYS A 172 -8.40 11.49 2.70
N PHE A 173 -9.01 10.72 1.80
CA PHE A 173 -10.39 10.34 1.95
C PHE A 173 -10.49 9.32 3.07
N THR A 174 -11.45 9.53 3.96
CA THR A 174 -11.86 8.53 4.94
C THR A 174 -13.37 8.38 4.92
N THR A 175 -13.84 7.18 5.16
CA THR A 175 -15.24 6.88 5.39
C THR A 175 -15.38 6.25 6.77
N THR A 176 -16.23 6.83 7.59
CA THR A 176 -16.60 6.29 8.90
C THR A 176 -18.11 6.05 8.90
N VAL A 177 -18.56 4.90 9.39
CA VAL A 177 -19.98 4.56 9.50
C VAL A 177 -20.34 4.23 10.93
N TYR A 178 -21.49 4.74 11.37
CA TYR A 178 -22.09 4.42 12.65
C TYR A 178 -23.49 3.84 12.47
N ASP A 179 -23.74 2.67 13.06
CA ASP A 179 -25.09 2.13 13.30
C ASP A 179 -25.75 2.92 14.43
N LEU A 180 -26.99 3.37 14.21
CA LEU A 180 -27.79 4.12 15.19
C LEU A 180 -28.81 3.25 15.92
N GLY A 181 -28.39 2.08 16.40
CA GLY A 181 -29.19 1.25 17.30
C GLY A 181 -29.33 1.84 18.71
N THR A 182 -29.65 0.99 19.69
CA THR A 182 -29.77 1.42 21.10
C THR A 182 -28.49 2.00 21.68
N GLN A 183 -27.34 1.63 21.09
CA GLN A 183 -26.04 2.20 21.37
C GLN A 183 -25.38 2.54 20.04
N LEU A 184 -24.75 3.72 20.00
CA LEU A 184 -24.03 4.19 18.84
C LEU A 184 -22.81 3.30 18.60
N THR A 185 -22.78 2.59 17.48
CA THR A 185 -21.71 1.61 17.19
C THR A 185 -20.98 2.00 15.92
N LYS A 186 -19.66 2.19 16.00
CA LYS A 186 -18.84 2.42 14.80
C LYS A 186 -18.64 1.09 14.07
N VAL A 187 -19.17 0.98 12.86
CA VAL A 187 -19.16 -0.26 12.06
C VAL A 187 -18.17 -0.25 10.90
N LEU A 188 -17.72 0.94 10.47
CA LEU A 188 -16.62 1.11 9.50
C LEU A 188 -15.75 2.30 9.92
N ASP A 189 -14.44 2.15 9.74
CA ASP A 189 -13.48 3.24 9.86
C ASP A 189 -12.29 2.98 8.94
N THR A 190 -12.22 3.67 7.81
CA THR A 190 -11.14 3.45 6.84
C THR A 190 -9.90 4.27 7.20
N PRO A 191 -8.68 3.74 6.99
CA PRO A 191 -7.48 4.58 7.01
C PRO A 191 -7.58 5.69 5.94
N PRO A 192 -6.88 6.83 6.12
CA PRO A 192 -6.74 7.83 5.08
C PRO A 192 -6.18 7.23 3.80
N SER A 193 -6.82 7.52 2.67
CA SER A 193 -6.43 6.97 1.37
C SER A 193 -6.54 8.03 0.25
N ASN A 194 -5.92 7.75 -0.89
CA ASN A 194 -6.23 8.41 -2.16
C ASN A 194 -7.60 8.00 -2.73
N CYS A 195 -8.19 6.95 -2.19
CA CYS A 195 -9.45 6.38 -2.62
C CYS A 195 -10.59 6.85 -1.71
N GLY A 196 -11.59 7.49 -2.30
CA GLY A 196 -12.92 7.54 -1.69
C GLY A 196 -13.59 6.17 -1.75
N GLY A 197 -14.76 6.03 -1.12
CA GLY A 197 -15.54 4.81 -1.18
C GLY A 197 -17.00 5.07 -1.50
N ARG A 198 -17.73 3.99 -1.74
CA ARG A 198 -19.19 4.01 -1.92
C ARG A 198 -19.81 2.74 -1.36
N PHE A 199 -21.11 2.78 -1.14
CA PHE A 199 -21.90 1.63 -0.73
C PHE A 199 -22.79 1.15 -1.88
N GLU A 200 -22.82 -0.15 -2.10
CA GLU A 200 -23.63 -0.82 -3.12
C GLU A 200 -24.02 -2.20 -2.60
N ASP A 201 -25.30 -2.57 -2.70
CA ASP A 201 -25.77 -3.93 -2.43
C ASP A 201 -25.45 -4.79 -3.67
N VAL A 202 -24.23 -5.34 -3.69
CA VAL A 202 -23.65 -5.93 -4.90
C VAL A 202 -24.30 -7.28 -5.22
N ASP A 203 -24.64 -8.05 -4.19
CA ASP A 203 -25.25 -9.38 -4.33
C ASP A 203 -26.76 -9.43 -4.04
N ALA A 204 -27.38 -8.27 -3.83
CA ALA A 204 -28.82 -8.08 -3.65
C ALA A 204 -29.37 -8.83 -2.41
N ASP A 205 -28.58 -8.93 -1.34
CA ASP A 205 -28.98 -9.57 -0.08
C ASP A 205 -29.59 -8.58 0.93
N GLY A 206 -29.60 -7.29 0.59
CA GLY A 206 -30.14 -6.20 1.41
C GLY A 206 -29.14 -5.60 2.39
N VAL A 207 -27.91 -6.11 2.44
CA VAL A 207 -26.76 -5.53 3.13
C VAL A 207 -25.82 -4.93 2.09
N TYR A 208 -25.35 -3.72 2.32
CA TYR A 208 -24.50 -3.05 1.33
C TYR A 208 -23.04 -3.42 1.56
N GLU A 209 -22.31 -3.70 0.48
CA GLU A 209 -20.86 -3.74 0.49
C GLU A 209 -20.29 -2.32 0.43
N PHE A 210 -19.13 -2.12 1.06
CA PHE A 210 -18.31 -0.93 0.88
C PHE A 210 -17.24 -1.19 -0.19
N LEU A 211 -17.29 -0.41 -1.26
CA LEU A 211 -16.38 -0.49 -2.40
C LEU A 211 -15.43 0.70 -2.37
N SER A 212 -14.13 0.43 -2.39
CA SER A 212 -13.05 1.43 -2.38
C SER A 212 -11.84 0.92 -3.17
N CYS A 213 -10.65 1.48 -2.95
CA CYS A 213 -9.39 0.88 -3.35
C CYS A 213 -8.34 0.91 -2.23
N ASP A 214 -7.34 0.03 -2.35
CA ASP A 214 -6.12 0.04 -1.56
C ASP A 214 -4.96 0.57 -2.42
N ASP A 215 -4.47 1.74 -2.03
CA ASP A 215 -3.42 2.52 -2.69
C ASP A 215 -2.06 2.37 -1.99
N LEU A 216 -1.86 1.27 -1.25
CA LEU A 216 -0.68 1.07 -0.38
C LEU A 216 0.68 1.19 -1.09
N PHE A 217 0.72 1.02 -2.41
CA PHE A 217 1.92 1.12 -3.24
C PHE A 217 2.07 2.49 -3.92
N ALA A 218 1.23 3.47 -3.58
CA ALA A 218 1.34 4.84 -4.08
C ALA A 218 2.75 5.38 -3.83
N TYR A 219 3.40 5.86 -4.89
CA TYR A 219 4.77 6.38 -4.90
C TYR A 219 5.88 5.37 -4.56
N LEU A 220 5.57 4.11 -4.25
CA LEU A 220 6.60 3.19 -3.77
C LEU A 220 7.57 2.79 -4.88
N TYR A 221 7.07 2.54 -6.09
CA TYR A 221 7.90 2.06 -7.21
C TYR A 221 7.97 3.03 -8.39
N CYS A 222 6.97 3.89 -8.56
CA CYS A 222 6.83 4.83 -9.67
C CYS A 222 6.04 6.07 -9.23
N PRO A 223 5.96 7.14 -10.04
CA PRO A 223 5.09 8.28 -9.76
C PRO A 223 3.64 7.86 -9.51
N TYR A 224 2.89 8.69 -8.78
CA TYR A 224 1.49 8.45 -8.45
C TYR A 224 0.64 7.97 -9.62
N ALA A 225 0.80 8.60 -10.79
CA ALA A 225 0.01 8.28 -11.99
C ALA A 225 0.24 6.85 -12.51
N GLY A 226 1.38 6.24 -12.20
CA GLY A 226 1.66 4.83 -12.54
C GLY A 226 1.49 3.87 -11.37
N SER A 227 1.24 4.37 -10.16
CA SER A 227 1.12 3.52 -8.97
C SER A 227 -0.18 2.73 -9.01
N PRO A 228 -0.18 1.44 -8.62
CA PRO A 228 -1.41 0.66 -8.59
C PRO A 228 -2.29 1.06 -7.42
N ALA A 229 -3.60 1.03 -7.65
CA ALA A 229 -4.64 1.07 -6.62
C ALA A 229 -5.62 -0.07 -6.91
N VAL A 230 -5.56 -1.13 -6.10
CA VAL A 230 -6.39 -2.33 -6.29
C VAL A 230 -7.78 -2.07 -5.72
N SER A 231 -8.85 -2.45 -6.43
CA SER A 231 -10.20 -2.34 -5.88
C SER A 231 -10.35 -3.22 -4.65
N VAL A 232 -11.11 -2.76 -3.65
CA VAL A 232 -11.42 -3.52 -2.43
C VAL A 232 -12.91 -3.55 -2.18
N VAL A 233 -13.38 -4.69 -1.68
CA VAL A 233 -14.77 -4.90 -1.27
C VAL A 233 -14.77 -5.32 0.19
N MET A 234 -15.49 -4.59 1.02
CA MET A 234 -15.71 -4.92 2.42
C MET A 234 -17.18 -5.27 2.61
N GLN A 235 -17.45 -6.34 3.36
CA GLN A 235 -18.81 -6.78 3.68
C GLN A 235 -19.06 -6.63 5.17
N TYR A 236 -20.26 -6.17 5.54
CA TYR A 236 -20.66 -6.08 6.93
C TYR A 236 -20.80 -7.47 7.56
N GLN A 237 -20.28 -7.63 8.77
CA GLN A 237 -20.51 -8.80 9.62
C GLN A 237 -21.07 -8.35 10.98
N PRO A 238 -22.26 -8.84 11.38
CA PRO A 238 -22.89 -8.46 12.64
C PRO A 238 -21.95 -8.58 13.85
N GLY A 239 -21.84 -7.51 14.62
CA GLY A 239 -20.99 -7.41 15.81
C GLY A 239 -19.48 -7.31 15.54
N GLN A 240 -19.03 -7.35 14.29
CA GLN A 240 -17.63 -7.17 13.90
C GLN A 240 -17.40 -5.93 13.02
N GLY A 241 -18.45 -5.41 12.36
CA GLY A 241 -18.32 -4.31 11.42
C GLY A 241 -17.99 -4.79 10.01
N TYR A 242 -17.52 -3.88 9.17
CA TYR A 242 -17.11 -4.17 7.81
C TYR A 242 -15.74 -4.86 7.78
N LEU A 243 -15.67 -6.01 7.11
CA LEU A 243 -14.47 -6.84 6.98
C LEU A 243 -14.12 -7.11 5.50
N PRO A 244 -12.84 -7.37 5.17
CA PRO A 244 -12.44 -7.69 3.79
C PRO A 244 -13.20 -8.87 3.21
N ALA A 245 -13.76 -8.66 2.02
CA ALA A 245 -14.62 -9.63 1.35
C ALA A 245 -14.32 -9.78 -0.16
N SER A 246 -13.31 -9.09 -0.70
CA SER A 246 -12.91 -9.16 -2.12
C SER A 246 -12.90 -10.57 -2.74
N PRO A 247 -12.43 -11.65 -2.05
CA PRO A 247 -12.51 -13.00 -2.61
C PRO A 247 -13.93 -13.51 -2.92
N ARG A 248 -14.95 -13.11 -2.15
CA ARG A 248 -16.36 -13.46 -2.41
C ARG A 248 -16.87 -12.78 -3.69
N PHE A 249 -16.33 -11.61 -4.01
CA PHE A 249 -16.73 -10.77 -5.13
C PHE A 249 -15.71 -10.79 -6.28
N ALA A 250 -14.95 -11.88 -6.43
CA ALA A 250 -13.89 -12.00 -7.43
C ALA A 250 -14.34 -11.71 -8.87
N ALA A 251 -15.62 -11.95 -9.20
CA ALA A 251 -16.19 -11.65 -10.51
C ALA A 251 -16.13 -10.15 -10.89
N LEU A 252 -16.11 -9.24 -9.91
CA LEU A 252 -15.99 -7.79 -10.16
C LEU A 252 -14.62 -7.40 -10.74
N TYR A 253 -13.62 -8.27 -10.61
CA TYR A 253 -12.25 -7.99 -10.99
C TYR A 253 -11.91 -8.49 -12.39
N GLU A 254 -12.77 -9.23 -13.07
CA GLU A 254 -12.41 -9.92 -14.33
C GLU A 254 -12.04 -8.93 -15.46
N ASP A 255 -12.72 -7.79 -15.55
CA ASP A 255 -12.37 -6.73 -16.51
C ASP A 255 -11.02 -6.08 -16.16
N ALA A 256 -10.78 -5.81 -14.88
CA ALA A 256 -9.50 -5.26 -14.39
C ALA A 256 -8.34 -6.24 -14.65
N ILE A 257 -8.53 -7.53 -14.35
CA ILE A 257 -7.57 -8.59 -14.61
C ILE A 257 -7.24 -8.70 -16.09
N SER A 258 -8.25 -8.63 -16.97
CA SER A 258 -8.02 -8.62 -18.42
C SER A 258 -7.20 -7.40 -18.86
N ALA A 259 -7.51 -6.22 -18.34
CA ALA A 259 -6.80 -4.98 -18.67
C ALA A 259 -5.36 -5.02 -18.13
N HIS A 260 -5.16 -5.41 -16.87
CA HIS A 260 -3.86 -5.50 -16.24
C HIS A 260 -3.00 -6.64 -16.81
N THR A 261 -3.62 -7.73 -17.30
CA THR A 261 -2.90 -8.75 -18.10
C THR A 261 -2.34 -8.16 -19.38
N THR A 262 -3.13 -7.35 -20.10
CA THR A 262 -2.66 -6.68 -21.31
C THR A 262 -1.54 -5.68 -20.99
N MET A 263 -1.66 -4.93 -19.90
CA MET A 263 -0.64 -4.00 -19.42
C MET A 263 0.67 -4.73 -19.07
N ALA A 264 0.60 -5.84 -18.32
CA ALA A 264 1.77 -6.64 -17.95
C ALA A 264 2.45 -7.27 -19.18
N GLN A 265 1.68 -7.75 -20.16
CA GLN A 265 2.21 -8.28 -21.42
C GLN A 265 2.95 -7.25 -22.28
N GLN A 266 2.55 -5.99 -22.18
CA GLN A 266 3.11 -4.89 -22.97
C GLN A 266 4.15 -4.08 -22.19
N ALA A 267 4.50 -4.52 -20.98
CA ALA A 267 5.36 -3.78 -20.08
C ALA A 267 6.74 -3.50 -20.70
N VAL A 268 7.13 -2.23 -20.72
CA VAL A 268 8.48 -1.80 -21.09
C VAL A 268 9.16 -1.22 -19.87
N SER A 269 10.39 -1.66 -19.60
CA SER A 269 11.18 -1.22 -18.45
C SER A 269 11.27 0.31 -18.35
N GLY A 270 10.85 0.85 -17.21
CA GLY A 270 10.88 2.28 -16.91
C GLY A 270 9.81 3.13 -17.61
N GLU A 271 8.91 2.55 -18.41
CA GLU A 271 7.87 3.28 -19.12
C GLU A 271 6.86 3.92 -18.16
N MET A 272 6.59 3.29 -17.02
CA MET A 272 5.71 3.82 -15.98
C MET A 272 6.44 4.78 -15.03
N GLY A 273 7.71 5.09 -15.31
CA GLY A 273 8.55 5.95 -14.49
C GLY A 273 9.14 5.24 -13.27
N GLU A 274 9.29 3.92 -13.30
CA GLU A 274 9.90 3.15 -12.22
C GLU A 274 11.32 3.65 -11.91
N TRP A 275 11.59 3.93 -10.63
CA TRP A 275 12.89 4.49 -10.23
C TRP A 275 14.06 3.51 -10.36
N ASP A 276 13.80 2.21 -10.41
CA ASP A 276 14.82 1.19 -10.63
C ASP A 276 15.01 0.79 -12.09
N GLY A 277 14.15 1.29 -12.99
CA GLY A 277 14.13 0.89 -14.39
C GLY A 277 13.58 -0.52 -14.63
N THR A 278 12.72 -1.02 -13.73
CA THR A 278 12.01 -2.29 -13.91
C THR A 278 10.61 -2.09 -14.51
N THR A 279 9.79 -3.14 -14.51
CA THR A 279 8.38 -3.13 -14.92
C THR A 279 7.40 -3.29 -13.75
N LYS A 280 7.85 -3.02 -12.51
CA LYS A 280 7.04 -3.25 -11.30
C LYS A 280 5.64 -2.64 -11.41
N CYS A 281 5.53 -1.41 -11.90
CA CYS A 281 4.24 -0.71 -11.92
C CYS A 281 3.30 -1.18 -13.05
N ALA A 282 3.82 -1.85 -14.07
CA ALA A 282 2.99 -2.48 -15.10
C ALA A 282 2.50 -3.88 -14.70
N VAL A 283 3.29 -4.62 -13.91
CA VAL A 283 2.96 -6.01 -13.50
C VAL A 283 2.16 -6.06 -12.20
N LEU A 284 2.49 -5.19 -11.22
CA LEU A 284 1.88 -5.20 -9.89
C LEU A 284 0.34 -5.11 -9.87
N PRO A 285 -0.34 -4.30 -10.71
CA PRO A 285 -1.80 -4.27 -10.72
C PRO A 285 -2.45 -5.66 -10.87
N LEU A 286 -1.94 -6.47 -11.81
CA LEU A 286 -2.44 -7.84 -12.06
C LEU A 286 -2.20 -8.76 -10.86
N VAL A 287 -1.01 -8.65 -10.25
CA VAL A 287 -0.63 -9.45 -9.09
C VAL A 287 -1.55 -9.12 -7.90
N LEU A 288 -1.85 -7.84 -7.68
CA LEU A 288 -2.76 -7.40 -6.63
C LEU A 288 -4.19 -7.86 -6.88
N ASP A 289 -4.70 -7.78 -8.10
CA ASP A 289 -6.05 -8.29 -8.41
C ASP A 289 -6.17 -9.78 -8.05
N TYR A 290 -5.17 -10.59 -8.42
CA TYR A 290 -5.17 -12.01 -8.05
C TYR A 290 -5.05 -12.21 -6.54
N LEU A 291 -4.20 -11.46 -5.83
CA LEU A 291 -4.08 -11.55 -4.38
C LEU A 291 -5.39 -11.20 -3.66
N TYR A 292 -5.99 -10.05 -3.97
CA TYR A 292 -7.21 -9.56 -3.31
C TYR A 292 -8.43 -10.43 -3.65
N THR A 293 -8.43 -11.12 -4.77
CA THR A 293 -9.46 -12.10 -5.12
C THR A 293 -9.18 -13.52 -4.61
N GLY A 294 -8.15 -13.71 -3.78
CA GLY A 294 -7.86 -14.98 -3.13
C GLY A 294 -7.20 -16.02 -4.05
N ARG A 295 -6.49 -15.57 -5.09
CA ARG A 295 -5.82 -16.40 -6.11
C ARG A 295 -4.29 -16.27 -6.04
N PRO A 296 -3.63 -16.55 -4.90
CA PRO A 296 -2.19 -16.29 -4.73
C PRO A 296 -1.30 -17.13 -5.67
N ALA A 297 -1.73 -18.33 -6.05
CA ALA A 297 -1.00 -19.13 -7.05
C ALA A 297 -0.99 -18.45 -8.44
N GLN A 298 -2.09 -17.81 -8.85
CA GLN A 298 -2.16 -17.06 -10.10
C GLN A 298 -1.40 -15.74 -10.00
N ALA A 299 -1.40 -15.10 -8.82
CA ALA A 299 -0.58 -13.92 -8.56
C ALA A 299 0.91 -14.22 -8.74
N TRP A 300 1.39 -15.34 -8.19
CA TRP A 300 2.76 -15.80 -8.40
C TRP A 300 3.05 -16.19 -9.85
N GLN A 301 2.13 -16.91 -10.51
CA GLN A 301 2.29 -17.22 -11.94
C GLN A 301 2.42 -15.95 -12.78
N ALA A 302 1.66 -14.89 -12.48
CA ALA A 302 1.77 -13.61 -13.16
C ALA A 302 3.15 -12.95 -12.93
N MET A 303 3.73 -13.08 -11.74
CA MET A 303 5.11 -12.65 -11.48
C MET A 303 6.11 -13.44 -12.34
N GLU A 304 5.95 -14.76 -12.43
CA GLU A 304 6.83 -15.61 -13.25
C GLU A 304 6.73 -15.28 -14.75
N ASP A 305 5.52 -15.05 -15.25
CA ASP A 305 5.25 -14.83 -16.66
C ASP A 305 5.65 -13.43 -17.13
N TYR A 306 5.44 -12.40 -16.29
CA TYR A 306 5.53 -11.00 -16.73
C TYR A 306 6.62 -10.19 -16.03
N TYR A 307 7.11 -10.60 -14.85
CA TYR A 307 8.19 -9.91 -14.16
C TYR A 307 9.53 -10.64 -14.34
N THR A 308 10.25 -10.33 -15.42
CA THR A 308 11.48 -11.03 -15.80
C THR A 308 12.76 -10.43 -15.20
N HIS A 309 12.65 -9.68 -14.10
CA HIS A 309 13.78 -9.06 -13.42
C HIS A 309 14.29 -9.95 -12.28
N ASP A 310 15.60 -9.91 -12.04
CA ASP A 310 16.30 -10.78 -11.08
C ASP A 310 15.86 -10.59 -9.61
N ASP A 311 15.19 -9.48 -9.29
CA ASP A 311 14.68 -9.20 -7.94
C ASP A 311 13.23 -9.69 -7.73
N ARG A 312 12.70 -10.55 -8.60
CA ARG A 312 11.32 -11.06 -8.54
C ARG A 312 10.94 -11.63 -7.18
N GLU A 313 11.78 -12.49 -6.59
CA GLU A 313 11.51 -13.13 -5.31
C GLU A 313 11.48 -12.09 -4.18
N LEU A 314 12.40 -11.12 -4.20
CA LEU A 314 12.40 -10.01 -3.25
C LEU A 314 11.16 -9.12 -3.44
N PHE A 315 10.80 -8.80 -4.67
CA PHE A 315 9.63 -8.01 -4.98
C PHE A 315 8.34 -8.70 -4.52
N TRP A 316 8.22 -10.01 -4.74
CA TRP A 316 7.12 -10.81 -4.19
C TRP A 316 7.05 -10.75 -2.67
N ALA A 317 8.20 -10.88 -1.98
CA ALA A 317 8.25 -10.78 -0.52
C ALA A 317 7.79 -9.40 -0.02
N GLU A 318 8.16 -8.32 -0.71
CA GLU A 318 7.67 -6.97 -0.41
C GLU A 318 6.16 -6.85 -0.61
N ILE A 319 5.64 -7.37 -1.73
CA ILE A 319 4.20 -7.35 -2.01
C ILE A 319 3.44 -8.04 -0.88
N VAL A 320 3.81 -9.28 -0.59
CA VAL A 320 3.18 -10.12 0.42
C VAL A 320 3.22 -9.49 1.80
N ARG A 321 4.38 -8.95 2.21
CA ARG A 321 4.51 -8.27 3.51
C ARG A 321 3.61 -7.04 3.57
N SER A 322 3.61 -6.25 2.49
CA SER A 322 2.87 -4.98 2.44
C SER A 322 1.36 -5.19 2.45
N VAL A 323 0.84 -6.18 1.70
CA VAL A 323 -0.59 -6.53 1.72
C VAL A 323 -1.00 -7.22 3.03
N GLY A 324 -0.13 -8.04 3.61
CA GLY A 324 -0.43 -8.86 4.80
C GLY A 324 -0.75 -8.07 6.06
N VAL A 325 -0.41 -6.78 6.10
CA VAL A 325 -0.69 -5.88 7.24
C VAL A 325 -1.83 -4.89 6.95
N ARG A 326 -2.49 -4.98 5.78
CA ARG A 326 -3.56 -4.04 5.41
C ARG A 326 -4.91 -4.45 5.99
N PRO A 327 -5.73 -3.48 6.43
CA PRO A 327 -7.08 -3.76 6.92
C PRO A 327 -8.04 -4.20 5.80
N PHE A 328 -7.67 -4.06 4.53
CA PHE A 328 -8.49 -4.38 3.36
C PHE A 328 -8.19 -5.74 2.73
N TYR A 329 -7.21 -6.48 3.25
CA TYR A 329 -6.77 -7.75 2.69
C TYR A 329 -7.12 -8.91 3.63
N THR A 330 -7.55 -10.03 3.06
CA THR A 330 -7.75 -11.29 3.79
C THR A 330 -7.15 -12.45 3.01
N ALA A 331 -6.31 -13.24 3.68
CA ALA A 331 -5.70 -14.42 3.08
C ALA A 331 -6.66 -15.61 3.15
N VAL A 332 -7.10 -16.09 1.99
CA VAL A 332 -7.99 -17.27 1.88
C VAL A 332 -7.29 -18.53 1.38
N ALA A 333 -6.01 -18.42 0.99
CA ALA A 333 -5.17 -19.51 0.56
C ALA A 333 -3.70 -19.24 0.96
N PRO A 334 -2.87 -20.29 1.09
CA PRO A 334 -1.44 -20.11 1.36
C PRO A 334 -0.76 -19.29 0.27
N LEU A 335 0.12 -18.39 0.68
CA LEU A 335 0.95 -17.61 -0.22
C LEU A 335 2.17 -18.46 -0.64
N PRO A 336 2.54 -18.48 -1.94
CA PRO A 336 3.78 -19.10 -2.39
C PRO A 336 5.01 -18.61 -1.61
N GLU A 337 5.75 -19.56 -1.06
CA GLU A 337 7.06 -19.31 -0.45
C GLU A 337 8.12 -19.14 -1.54
N VAL A 338 8.97 -18.13 -1.38
CA VAL A 338 10.08 -17.85 -2.28
C VAL A 338 11.40 -17.97 -1.52
N ALA A 339 12.44 -18.43 -2.22
CA ALA A 339 13.77 -18.52 -1.63
C ALA A 339 14.39 -17.13 -1.54
N LEU A 340 14.62 -16.68 -0.30
CA LEU A 340 15.34 -15.45 0.00
C LEU A 340 16.62 -15.82 0.76
N PRO A 341 17.69 -15.01 0.67
CA PRO A 341 18.83 -15.13 1.58
C PRO A 341 18.36 -15.04 3.02
N ASP A 342 19.04 -15.68 3.98
CA ASP A 342 18.66 -15.56 5.40
C ASP A 342 18.64 -14.10 5.87
N TYR A 343 19.50 -13.27 5.26
CA TYR A 343 19.69 -11.87 5.55
C TYR A 343 20.19 -11.11 4.33
N TYR A 344 20.06 -9.79 4.33
CA TYR A 344 20.66 -8.90 3.34
C TYR A 344 21.73 -8.02 3.98
N MET A 345 22.87 -7.90 3.32
CA MET A 345 23.86 -6.88 3.64
C MET A 345 23.49 -5.59 2.89
N LEU A 346 23.28 -4.49 3.63
CA LEU A 346 23.03 -3.19 3.00
C LEU A 346 24.34 -2.48 2.67
N GLN A 347 24.44 -1.93 1.46
CA GLN A 347 25.63 -1.19 1.03
C GLN A 347 25.28 0.02 0.17
N LEU A 348 25.96 1.15 0.38
CA LEU A 348 25.85 2.30 -0.51
C LEU A 348 26.37 1.95 -1.91
N LEU A 349 25.54 2.19 -2.93
CA LEU A 349 25.88 1.96 -4.34
C LEU A 349 26.35 3.22 -5.07
N THR A 350 26.47 4.35 -4.37
CA THR A 350 27.02 5.59 -4.94
C THR A 350 28.39 5.41 -5.62
N PRO A 351 29.31 4.56 -5.11
CA PRO A 351 30.56 4.22 -5.80
C PRO A 351 30.39 3.55 -7.18
N CYS A 352 29.22 2.99 -7.48
CA CYS A 352 28.94 2.29 -8.73
C CYS A 352 28.61 3.22 -9.91
N GLY A 353 28.68 4.55 -9.73
CA GLY A 353 28.46 5.52 -10.81
C GLY A 353 26.98 5.73 -11.19
N LEU A 354 26.06 5.19 -10.38
CA LEU A 354 24.65 5.53 -10.43
C LEU A 354 24.53 6.95 -9.87
N GLY A 355 23.93 7.89 -10.61
CA GLY A 355 23.89 9.32 -10.27
C GLY A 355 23.07 9.70 -9.03
N GLU A 356 22.83 8.76 -8.12
CA GLU A 356 21.81 8.81 -7.06
C GLU A 356 22.23 8.04 -5.80
N GLN A 357 21.53 8.38 -4.70
CA GLN A 357 21.78 7.92 -3.33
C GLN A 357 21.13 6.55 -3.07
N TRP A 358 21.65 5.50 -3.72
CA TRP A 358 21.11 4.13 -3.64
C TRP A 358 21.78 3.29 -2.54
N VAL A 359 20.99 2.43 -1.91
CA VAL A 359 21.42 1.36 -1.00
C VAL A 359 21.06 0.03 -1.65
N GLY A 360 22.05 -0.83 -1.86
CA GLY A 360 21.89 -2.16 -2.43
C GLY A 360 21.62 -3.21 -1.36
N PHE A 361 20.86 -4.24 -1.72
CA PHE A 361 20.56 -5.40 -0.88
C PHE A 361 21.39 -6.57 -1.42
N LEU A 362 22.45 -6.93 -0.70
CA LEU A 362 23.42 -7.91 -1.19
C LEU A 362 23.20 -9.25 -0.49
N ALA A 363 23.12 -10.31 -1.28
CA ALA A 363 23.30 -11.67 -0.81
C ALA A 363 24.79 -11.97 -0.53
N GLU A 364 25.07 -13.06 0.18
CA GLU A 364 26.43 -13.49 0.48
C GLU A 364 27.25 -13.68 -0.81
N GLY A 365 28.40 -12.99 -0.91
CA GLY A 365 29.31 -13.08 -2.05
C GLY A 365 28.86 -12.31 -3.30
N GLN A 366 27.77 -11.55 -3.24
CA GLN A 366 27.31 -10.73 -4.37
C GLN A 366 28.19 -9.49 -4.55
N GLU A 367 28.57 -9.20 -5.80
CA GLU A 367 29.33 -7.99 -6.15
C GLU A 367 28.44 -6.73 -6.08
N PRO A 368 28.79 -5.69 -5.29
CA PRO A 368 27.91 -4.56 -5.01
C PRO A 368 27.46 -3.77 -6.24
N CYS A 369 28.33 -3.63 -7.24
CA CYS A 369 28.03 -2.88 -8.46
C CYS A 369 27.47 -3.74 -9.60
N SER A 370 27.06 -4.98 -9.30
CA SER A 370 26.34 -5.79 -10.26
C SER A 370 25.00 -5.12 -10.62
N PRO A 371 24.60 -5.07 -11.90
CA PRO A 371 23.32 -4.51 -12.32
C PRO A 371 22.11 -5.26 -11.74
N TRP A 372 22.35 -6.45 -11.19
CA TRP A 372 21.33 -7.34 -10.62
C TRP A 372 21.17 -7.18 -9.10
N VAL A 373 21.91 -6.26 -8.45
CA VAL A 373 21.72 -5.96 -7.03
C VAL A 373 20.41 -5.18 -6.88
N PRO A 374 19.41 -5.72 -6.17
CA PRO A 374 18.23 -4.94 -5.83
C PRO A 374 18.64 -3.74 -5.00
N ARG A 375 18.03 -2.59 -5.24
CA ARG A 375 18.42 -1.32 -4.62
C ARG A 375 17.22 -0.52 -4.16
N ARG A 376 17.37 0.29 -3.12
CA ARG A 376 16.36 1.24 -2.64
C ARG A 376 17.01 2.61 -2.45
N ASP A 377 16.22 3.66 -2.56
CA ASP A 377 16.74 5.01 -2.41
C ASP A 377 17.05 5.30 -0.94
N ILE A 378 17.70 6.44 -0.69
CA ILE A 378 18.03 6.88 0.66
C ILE A 378 16.79 7.21 1.49
N TYR A 379 15.67 7.56 0.86
CA TYR A 379 14.43 7.91 1.56
C TYR A 379 13.77 6.66 2.14
N TRP A 380 13.82 5.55 1.41
CA TRP A 380 13.48 4.24 1.93
C TRP A 380 14.35 3.90 3.15
N LEU A 381 15.67 4.01 3.04
CA LEU A 381 16.55 3.72 4.18
C LEU A 381 16.22 4.62 5.38
N GLN A 382 15.95 5.91 5.13
CA GLN A 382 15.54 6.87 6.16
C GLN A 382 14.28 6.42 6.89
N ALA A 383 13.24 5.99 6.15
CA ALA A 383 12.01 5.48 6.74
C ALA A 383 12.28 4.25 7.62
N GLU A 384 13.06 3.29 7.12
CA GLU A 384 13.41 2.08 7.88
C GLU A 384 14.15 2.43 9.17
N VAL A 385 15.22 3.24 9.11
CA VAL A 385 16.00 3.57 10.32
C VAL A 385 15.21 4.45 11.30
N TYR A 386 14.23 5.23 10.82
CA TYR A 386 13.27 5.92 11.68
C TYR A 386 12.40 4.91 12.45
N THR A 387 11.86 3.89 11.79
CA THR A 387 11.07 2.84 12.48
C THR A 387 11.89 2.04 13.50
N LEU A 388 13.21 1.93 13.30
CA LEU A 388 14.15 1.33 14.26
C LEU A 388 14.49 2.25 15.46
N GLY A 389 13.99 3.49 15.48
CA GLY A 389 14.31 4.48 16.50
C GLY A 389 15.74 5.03 16.39
N LEU A 390 16.38 4.90 15.23
CA LEU A 390 17.72 5.46 14.98
C LEU A 390 17.67 6.92 14.51
N LEU A 391 16.49 7.44 14.15
CA LEU A 391 16.24 8.85 13.80
C LEU A 391 15.11 9.43 14.65
N SER A 392 15.18 10.73 14.94
CA SER A 392 14.06 11.53 15.48
C SER A 392 13.29 12.27 14.38
N ASP A 393 12.13 12.84 14.74
CA ASP A 393 11.24 13.56 13.81
C ASP A 393 11.90 14.78 13.12
N ASP A 394 12.92 15.36 13.74
CA ASP A 394 13.66 16.51 13.21
C ASP A 394 14.96 16.13 12.49
N GLU A 395 15.23 14.84 12.30
CA GLU A 395 16.46 14.32 11.71
C GLU A 395 16.20 13.66 10.34
N VAL A 396 17.15 13.85 9.40
CA VAL A 396 17.13 13.24 8.07
C VAL A 396 18.50 12.69 7.69
N LEU A 397 18.52 11.76 6.74
CA LEU A 397 19.75 11.21 6.18
C LEU A 397 20.29 12.12 5.07
N ALA A 398 21.61 12.27 5.03
CA ALA A 398 22.31 12.93 3.94
C ALA A 398 23.58 12.16 3.57
N ILE A 399 23.70 11.75 2.30
CA ILE A 399 24.95 11.19 1.81
C ILE A 399 25.98 12.31 1.63
N LYS A 400 27.15 12.17 2.27
CA LYS A 400 28.21 13.18 2.25
C LYS A 400 29.58 12.60 1.84
N PRO A 401 30.46 13.43 1.23
CA PRO A 401 30.11 14.72 0.61
C PRO A 401 29.13 14.53 -0.57
N ASP A 402 28.39 15.58 -0.93
CA ASP A 402 27.41 15.49 -2.02
C ASP A 402 28.10 15.04 -3.31
N GLY A 403 27.58 14.00 -3.95
CA GLY A 403 28.18 13.41 -5.16
C GLY A 403 29.46 12.58 -4.91
N CYS A 404 29.70 12.12 -3.68
CA CYS A 404 30.83 11.24 -3.38
C CYS A 404 30.78 9.95 -4.22
N THR A 405 31.95 9.47 -4.65
CA THR A 405 32.11 8.15 -5.28
C THR A 405 33.02 7.22 -4.48
N THR A 406 33.84 7.78 -3.60
CA THR A 406 34.65 7.05 -2.61
C THR A 406 34.45 7.68 -1.23
N ASP A 407 34.64 6.90 -0.17
CA ASP A 407 34.54 7.35 1.23
C ASP A 407 33.20 8.03 1.57
N CYS A 408 32.12 7.60 0.90
CA CYS A 408 30.77 8.07 1.16
C CYS A 408 30.33 7.74 2.59
N ARG A 409 29.66 8.69 3.24
CA ARG A 409 29.05 8.50 4.56
C ARG A 409 27.59 8.88 4.56
N ILE A 410 26.81 8.17 5.36
CA ILE A 410 25.41 8.53 5.65
C ILE A 410 25.43 9.38 6.91
N ASP A 411 25.44 10.70 6.76
CA ASP A 411 25.31 11.61 7.90
C ASP A 411 23.85 11.70 8.32
N VAL A 412 23.63 11.84 9.63
CA VAL A 412 22.35 12.28 10.19
C VAL A 412 22.46 13.78 10.42
N VAL A 413 21.56 14.53 9.82
CA VAL A 413 21.52 15.99 9.90
C VAL A 413 20.16 16.46 10.41
N ARG A 414 20.14 17.60 11.11
CA ARG A 414 18.88 18.24 11.49
C ARG A 414 18.19 18.85 10.26
N SER A 415 16.91 18.61 10.10
CA SER A 415 16.11 19.09 8.97
C SER A 415 16.08 20.62 8.84
N SER A 416 16.15 21.35 9.96
CA SER A 416 16.00 22.80 9.99
C SER A 416 17.23 23.61 9.57
N ASP A 417 18.44 23.10 9.83
CA ASP A 417 19.70 23.82 9.58
C ASP A 417 20.78 22.97 8.91
N SER A 418 20.50 21.69 8.62
CA SER A 418 21.43 20.72 8.05
C SER A 418 22.69 20.49 8.90
N ALA A 419 22.66 20.83 10.20
CA ALA A 419 23.79 20.57 11.09
C ALA A 419 23.93 19.06 11.30
N ARG A 420 25.15 18.54 11.13
CA ARG A 420 25.46 17.13 11.38
C ARG A 420 25.40 16.82 12.88
N VAL A 421 24.59 15.82 13.23
CA VAL A 421 24.39 15.38 14.61
C VAL A 421 24.84 13.94 14.86
N ALA A 422 24.88 13.09 13.82
CA ALA A 422 25.35 11.71 13.91
C ALA A 422 25.72 11.16 12.52
N SER A 423 25.93 9.85 12.42
CA SER A 423 25.95 9.12 11.15
C SER A 423 25.35 7.73 11.30
N ILE A 424 24.79 7.19 10.22
CA ILE A 424 24.41 5.79 10.10
C ILE A 424 25.59 5.01 9.49
N ARG A 425 25.92 3.88 10.10
CA ARG A 425 26.91 2.93 9.60
C ARG A 425 26.20 1.74 8.99
N LEU A 426 26.65 1.33 7.81
CA LEU A 426 26.34 0.06 7.18
C LEU A 426 27.62 -0.78 7.28
N ASP A 427 27.73 -1.59 8.34
CA ASP A 427 28.92 -2.39 8.57
C ASP A 427 28.91 -3.64 7.70
N THR A 428 29.98 -3.80 6.93
CA THR A 428 30.23 -4.92 6.00
C THR A 428 31.46 -5.73 6.41
N THR A 429 32.12 -5.41 7.54
CA THR A 429 33.53 -5.77 7.76
C THR A 429 33.79 -7.10 8.47
N VAL A 430 32.81 -7.79 9.07
CA VAL A 430 33.05 -9.13 9.65
C VAL A 430 31.76 -9.96 9.71
N GLY A 431 31.80 -11.19 9.18
CA GLY A 431 30.77 -12.23 9.39
C GLY A 431 29.35 -11.77 9.06
N PHE A 432 28.90 -12.07 7.85
CA PHE A 432 27.52 -11.88 7.39
C PHE A 432 26.49 -12.13 8.52
N PRO A 433 25.57 -11.18 8.80
CA PRO A 433 24.86 -10.40 7.78
C PRO A 433 25.01 -8.87 7.72
N GLY A 434 26.09 -8.32 8.26
CA GLY A 434 26.28 -6.87 8.31
C GLY A 434 25.28 -6.19 9.27
N ALA A 435 25.69 -5.05 9.82
CA ALA A 435 24.92 -4.36 10.85
C ALA A 435 24.64 -2.90 10.46
N ILE A 436 23.46 -2.43 10.85
CA ILE A 436 23.08 -1.02 10.77
C ILE A 436 22.96 -0.48 12.17
N TYR A 437 23.64 0.64 12.40
CA TYR A 437 23.61 1.33 13.68
C TYR A 437 23.92 2.81 13.51
N ARG A 438 23.48 3.60 14.48
CA ARG A 438 23.81 5.03 14.60
C ARG A 438 25.10 5.18 15.39
N THR A 439 25.92 6.16 15.01
CA THR A 439 27.07 6.61 15.81
C THR A 439 27.08 8.12 16.03
N ASN A 440 27.27 8.52 17.28
CA ASN A 440 27.52 9.89 17.72
C ASN A 440 28.63 9.91 18.80
N GLY A 441 29.77 9.29 18.50
CA GLY A 441 30.86 9.07 19.47
C GLY A 441 30.72 7.81 20.32
N ALA A 442 29.53 7.20 20.34
CA ALA A 442 29.25 5.83 20.77
C ALA A 442 28.33 5.15 19.74
N GLU A 443 28.31 3.82 19.71
CA GLU A 443 27.42 3.04 18.85
C GLU A 443 26.07 2.80 19.54
N SER A 444 24.97 2.88 18.78
CA SER A 444 23.65 2.42 19.21
C SER A 444 23.55 0.90 19.16
N SER A 445 22.34 0.37 19.43
CA SER A 445 21.99 -0.99 19.07
C SER A 445 22.26 -1.28 17.59
N HIS A 446 22.68 -2.51 17.32
CA HIS A 446 22.97 -3.02 15.98
C HIS A 446 21.78 -3.81 15.45
N TRP A 447 21.45 -3.61 14.19
CA TRP A 447 20.33 -4.24 13.50
C TRP A 447 20.76 -4.91 12.20
N ARG A 448 20.15 -6.05 11.85
CA ARG A 448 20.30 -6.70 10.54
C ARG A 448 18.96 -6.85 9.85
N LEU A 449 18.98 -6.78 8.52
CA LEU A 449 17.82 -7.01 7.68
C LEU A 449 17.75 -8.50 7.33
N ARG A 450 16.67 -9.17 7.74
CA ARG A 450 16.38 -10.57 7.38
C ARG A 450 15.93 -10.68 5.93
N GLY A 451 16.00 -11.88 5.36
CA GLY A 451 15.48 -12.17 4.02
C GLY A 451 14.02 -11.81 3.81
N ASP A 452 13.20 -12.02 4.83
CA ASP A 452 11.78 -11.64 4.87
C ASP A 452 11.55 -10.13 5.07
N LEU A 453 12.62 -9.34 5.00
CA LEU A 453 12.68 -7.90 5.16
C LEU A 453 12.36 -7.39 6.58
N THR A 454 12.21 -8.28 7.56
CA THR A 454 12.09 -7.87 8.95
C THR A 454 13.44 -7.50 9.54
N TRP A 455 13.44 -6.63 10.55
CA TRP A 455 14.66 -6.25 11.26
C TRP A 455 14.87 -7.09 12.50
N GLU A 456 16.11 -7.50 12.72
CA GLU A 456 16.53 -8.21 13.93
C GLU A 456 17.59 -7.40 14.69
N GLN A 457 17.35 -7.16 15.98
CA GLN A 457 18.33 -6.53 16.86
C GLN A 457 19.39 -7.54 17.30
N ILE A 458 20.66 -7.28 17.00
CA ILE A 458 21.78 -8.20 17.26
C ILE A 458 22.46 -7.86 18.58
N SER A 459 22.56 -6.57 18.92
CA SER A 459 23.10 -6.11 20.20
C SER A 459 22.38 -4.85 20.68
N PRO A 460 22.16 -4.71 22.00
CA PRO A 460 21.57 -3.52 22.59
C PRO A 460 22.49 -2.30 22.54
#